data_AF-A0A1Y2X0U3-F1
#
_entry.id   AF-A0A1Y2X0U3-F1
#
_cell.length_a   1.000
_cell.length_b   1.000
_cell.length_c   1.000
_cell.angle_alpha   90.00
_cell.angle_beta   90.00
_cell.angle_gamma   90.00
#
_symmetry.space_group_name_H-M   'P 1'
#
loop_
_entity.id
_entity.type
_entity.pdbx_description
1 polymer ?
#
loop_
_entity_poly.entity_id
_entity_poly.type
_entity_poly.pdbx_seq_one_letter_code
_entity_poly.pdbx_strand_id
1 'polypeptide(L)'
;MTAIPNIWFYEKVQDEVVTAEQTAAFKAYLKGKIEAEEAATLITADVHQETLEDTTSAREINHELCNLWEFIIDVILSWPSEHLNVANLLDSISKLPHVDRTGRDSLEITMDGTGTVRDSELWQDLPRFWNLFSDYWHSLAGWPYSRPEIRAEEGANSAWTNINSFAAIVFMSGPFAGMPLLGDWGCYVVKKATKSDYEPIESHIPSAAVWLRIAGKELGHFYSTRYEGTLMWERWDGWRDEYKRISRSDIVNIDCRECAAELAALMRRSL
;
A
#
# COMPACT_ATOMS: atom_id res chain seq x y z
N MET A 1 9.34 -7.33 -18.01
CA MET A 1 9.23 -7.54 -16.56
C MET A 1 10.62 -7.77 -16.03
N THR A 2 11.06 -6.97 -15.05
CA THR A 2 12.38 -7.09 -14.44
C THR A 2 12.26 -7.98 -13.23
N ALA A 3 12.85 -9.17 -13.27
CA ALA A 3 12.85 -10.06 -12.12
C ALA A 3 13.68 -9.49 -10.97
N ILE A 4 13.24 -9.71 -9.73
CA ILE A 4 14.01 -9.34 -8.54
C ILE A 4 15.35 -10.09 -8.56
N PRO A 5 16.50 -9.39 -8.50
CA PRO A 5 17.81 -10.02 -8.56
C PRO A 5 18.08 -10.81 -7.28
N ASN A 6 18.78 -11.94 -7.40
CA ASN A 6 19.09 -12.79 -6.24
C ASN A 6 19.85 -12.03 -5.14
N ILE A 7 20.68 -11.04 -5.48
CA ILE A 7 21.44 -10.23 -4.52
C ILE A 7 20.54 -9.50 -3.53
N TRP A 8 19.41 -8.96 -4.00
CA TRP A 8 18.45 -8.26 -3.14
C TRP A 8 17.89 -9.19 -2.05
N PHE A 9 17.59 -10.44 -2.40
CA PHE A 9 17.16 -11.42 -1.41
C PHE A 9 18.27 -11.84 -0.45
N TYR A 10 19.52 -11.93 -0.91
CA TYR A 10 20.64 -12.24 -0.04
C TYR A 10 20.86 -11.14 1.00
N GLU A 11 20.72 -9.87 0.60
CA GLU A 11 20.77 -8.72 1.51
C GLU A 11 19.67 -8.82 2.58
N LYS A 12 18.42 -9.12 2.19
CA LYS A 12 17.31 -9.25 3.16
C LYS A 12 17.49 -10.38 4.17
N VAL A 13 18.13 -11.48 3.79
CA VAL A 13 18.49 -12.55 4.73
C VAL A 13 19.66 -12.14 5.63
N GLN A 14 20.64 -11.40 5.11
CA GLN A 14 21.77 -10.90 5.91
C GLN A 14 21.36 -9.85 6.94
N ASP A 15 20.35 -9.05 6.63
CA ASP A 15 19.78 -8.05 7.53
C ASP A 15 18.84 -8.68 8.60
N GLU A 16 18.70 -10.01 8.61
CA GLU A 16 17.83 -10.78 9.52
C GLU A 16 16.35 -10.36 9.45
N VAL A 17 15.93 -9.74 8.34
CA VAL A 17 14.52 -9.35 8.11
C VAL A 17 13.67 -10.56 7.74
N VAL A 18 14.26 -11.56 7.08
CA VAL A 18 13.58 -12.80 6.65
C VAL A 18 14.52 -13.99 6.62
N THR A 19 13.96 -15.19 6.74
CA THR A 19 14.70 -16.45 6.66
C THR A 19 15.04 -16.85 5.22
N ALA A 20 16.01 -17.75 5.06
CA ALA A 20 16.38 -18.30 3.76
C ALA A 20 15.21 -19.08 3.13
N GLU A 21 14.42 -19.75 3.96
CA GLU A 21 13.24 -20.52 3.61
C GLU A 21 12.12 -19.61 3.08
N GLN A 22 11.82 -18.51 3.80
CA GLN A 22 10.85 -17.50 3.36
C GLN A 22 11.25 -16.90 2.00
N THR A 23 12.51 -16.50 1.85
CA THR A 23 12.97 -15.94 0.56
C THR A 23 12.98 -16.99 -0.56
N ALA A 24 13.26 -18.26 -0.26
CA ALA A 24 13.17 -19.34 -1.24
C ALA A 24 11.73 -19.58 -1.71
N ALA A 25 10.77 -19.60 -0.77
CA ALA A 25 9.35 -19.73 -1.07
C ALA A 25 8.84 -18.54 -1.91
N PHE A 26 9.15 -17.31 -1.50
CA PHE A 26 8.76 -16.13 -2.27
C PHE A 26 9.37 -16.11 -3.68
N LYS A 27 10.65 -16.49 -3.83
CA LYS A 27 11.28 -16.66 -5.16
C LYS A 27 10.60 -17.73 -6.01
N ALA A 28 10.17 -18.84 -5.41
CA ALA A 28 9.47 -19.90 -6.12
C ALA A 28 8.11 -19.40 -6.61
N TYR A 29 7.40 -18.67 -5.76
CA TYR A 29 6.11 -18.05 -6.07
C TYR A 29 6.20 -17.05 -7.21
N LEU A 30 7.13 -16.07 -7.13
CA LEU A 30 7.32 -15.08 -8.20
C LEU A 30 7.73 -15.70 -9.55
N LYS A 31 8.27 -16.92 -9.53
CA LYS A 31 8.63 -17.69 -10.74
C LYS A 31 7.51 -18.62 -11.21
N GLY A 32 6.34 -18.61 -10.57
CA GLY A 32 5.22 -19.49 -10.86
C GLY A 32 5.54 -20.98 -10.62
N LYS A 33 6.45 -21.28 -9.69
CA LYS A 33 6.82 -22.66 -9.35
C LYS A 33 5.94 -23.26 -8.25
N ILE A 34 5.35 -22.41 -7.43
CA ILE A 34 4.37 -22.75 -6.40
C ILE A 34 3.23 -21.76 -6.51
N GLU A 35 2.03 -22.18 -6.10
CA GLU A 35 0.83 -21.34 -6.10
C GLU A 35 0.83 -20.40 -4.90
N ALA A 36 -0.06 -19.39 -4.92
CA ALA A 36 -0.13 -18.36 -3.88
C ALA A 36 -0.48 -18.94 -2.50
N GLU A 37 -1.31 -19.98 -2.42
CA GLU A 37 -1.69 -20.64 -1.16
C GLU A 37 -0.52 -21.39 -0.51
N GLU A 38 0.27 -22.09 -1.32
CA GLU A 38 1.48 -22.77 -0.86
C GLU A 38 2.53 -21.74 -0.42
N ALA A 39 2.71 -20.67 -1.19
CA ALA A 39 3.59 -19.57 -0.85
C ALA A 39 3.19 -18.89 0.46
N ALA A 40 1.89 -18.61 0.66
CA ALA A 40 1.38 -18.03 1.89
C ALA A 40 1.76 -18.91 3.10
N THR A 41 1.49 -20.21 3.03
CA THR A 41 1.82 -21.16 4.10
C THR A 41 3.31 -21.18 4.43
N LEU A 42 4.17 -21.23 3.41
CA LEU A 42 5.62 -21.32 3.61
C LEU A 42 6.23 -20.00 4.11
N ILE A 43 5.73 -18.86 3.66
CA ILE A 43 6.26 -17.55 4.03
C ILE A 43 5.82 -17.17 5.45
N THR A 44 4.62 -17.55 5.88
CA THR A 44 4.12 -17.25 7.22
C THR A 44 4.45 -18.34 8.25
N ALA A 45 5.23 -19.35 7.87
CA ALA A 45 5.50 -20.52 8.70
C ALA A 45 6.09 -20.16 10.07
N ASP A 46 7.05 -19.24 10.12
CA ASP A 46 7.73 -18.84 11.35
C ASP A 46 6.75 -18.14 12.32
N VAL A 47 6.01 -17.13 11.83
CA VAL A 47 4.94 -16.46 12.60
C VAL A 47 3.89 -17.47 13.07
N HIS A 48 3.47 -18.39 12.20
CA HIS A 48 2.48 -19.41 12.56
C HIS A 48 3.01 -20.32 13.67
N GLN A 49 4.24 -20.81 13.56
CA GLN A 49 4.87 -21.66 14.56
C GLN A 49 4.94 -20.95 15.91
N GLU A 50 5.43 -19.70 15.94
CA GLU A 50 5.50 -18.87 17.15
C GLU A 50 4.12 -18.66 17.79
N THR A 51 3.05 -18.54 16.99
CA THR A 51 1.69 -18.38 17.54
C THR A 51 1.14 -19.63 18.20
N LEU A 52 1.63 -20.82 17.82
CA LEU A 52 1.25 -22.12 18.41
C LEU A 52 2.04 -22.44 19.68
N GLU A 53 3.19 -21.81 19.90
CA GLU A 53 4.03 -22.06 21.06
C GLU A 53 3.46 -21.39 22.31
N ASP A 54 3.13 -22.20 23.32
CA ASP A 54 2.51 -21.74 24.57
C ASP A 54 3.40 -20.75 25.36
N THR A 55 4.69 -20.72 25.08
CA THR A 55 5.69 -19.89 25.76
C THR A 55 5.96 -18.56 25.07
N THR A 56 5.55 -18.39 23.81
CA THR A 56 5.87 -17.19 23.03
C THR A 56 4.99 -16.01 23.43
N SER A 57 5.64 -14.93 23.84
CA SER A 57 4.97 -13.68 24.23
C SER A 57 4.34 -12.99 23.02
N ALA A 58 3.29 -12.18 23.25
CA ALA A 58 2.71 -11.36 22.19
C ALA A 58 3.74 -10.38 21.58
N ARG A 59 4.78 -10.00 22.32
CA ARG A 59 5.85 -9.14 21.82
C ARG A 59 6.70 -9.85 20.75
N GLU A 60 7.06 -11.11 20.97
CA GLU A 60 7.85 -11.91 20.02
C GLU A 60 7.06 -12.13 18.73
N ILE A 61 5.77 -12.49 18.82
CA ILE A 61 4.92 -12.62 17.63
C ILE A 61 4.76 -11.30 16.88
N ASN A 62 4.59 -10.19 17.60
CA ASN A 62 4.57 -8.86 16.96
C ASN A 62 5.89 -8.55 16.25
N HIS A 63 7.03 -8.97 16.78
CA HIS A 63 8.32 -8.79 16.13
C HIS A 63 8.38 -9.57 14.82
N GLU A 64 7.99 -10.85 14.83
CA GLU A 64 7.96 -11.68 13.62
C GLU A 64 6.97 -11.17 12.57
N LEU A 65 5.80 -10.66 12.99
CA LEU A 65 4.85 -10.00 12.10
C LEU A 65 5.46 -8.75 11.45
N CYS A 66 6.14 -7.90 12.23
CA CYS A 66 6.81 -6.72 11.68
C CYS A 66 7.88 -7.11 10.66
N ASN A 67 8.74 -8.09 10.97
CA ASN A 67 9.78 -8.57 10.06
C ASN A 67 9.18 -9.08 8.73
N LEU A 68 8.12 -9.88 8.81
CA LEU A 68 7.38 -10.37 7.64
C LEU A 68 6.81 -9.21 6.81
N TRP A 69 6.13 -8.26 7.45
CA TRP A 69 5.50 -7.13 6.73
C TRP A 69 6.52 -6.16 6.16
N GLU A 70 7.62 -5.88 6.85
CA GLU A 70 8.72 -5.07 6.33
C GLU A 70 9.29 -5.68 5.04
N PHE A 71 9.50 -7.00 5.02
CA PHE A 71 9.93 -7.69 3.81
C PHE A 71 8.94 -7.53 2.65
N ILE A 72 7.65 -7.72 2.89
CA ILE A 72 6.62 -7.57 1.85
C ILE A 72 6.52 -6.11 1.37
N ILE A 73 6.58 -5.15 2.30
CA ILE A 73 6.57 -3.71 2.00
C ILE A 73 7.81 -3.33 1.18
N ASP A 74 8.99 -3.85 1.51
CA ASP A 74 10.20 -3.60 0.73
C ASP A 74 10.08 -4.10 -0.71
N VAL A 75 9.39 -5.24 -0.93
CA VAL A 75 9.07 -5.70 -2.29
C VAL A 75 8.14 -4.71 -2.98
N ILE A 76 7.07 -4.27 -2.32
CA ILE A 76 6.11 -3.29 -2.86
C ILE A 76 6.82 -2.01 -3.29
N LEU A 77 7.73 -1.50 -2.48
CA LEU A 77 8.43 -0.24 -2.72
C LEU A 77 9.44 -0.34 -3.86
N SER A 78 10.09 -1.50 -4.01
CA SER A 78 11.21 -1.67 -4.93
C SER A 78 10.81 -2.27 -6.27
N TRP A 79 9.73 -3.05 -6.32
CA TRP A 79 9.41 -3.94 -7.46
C TRP A 79 7.94 -3.81 -7.89
N PRO A 80 7.56 -2.71 -8.56
CA PRO A 80 6.18 -2.49 -8.99
C PRO A 80 5.66 -3.53 -9.99
N SER A 81 6.53 -4.24 -10.70
CA SER A 81 6.11 -5.36 -11.56
C SER A 81 5.52 -6.52 -10.79
N GLU A 82 5.80 -6.64 -9.49
CA GLU A 82 5.35 -7.74 -8.64
C GLU A 82 4.12 -7.38 -7.81
N HIS A 83 3.57 -6.16 -7.92
CA HIS A 83 2.43 -5.72 -7.10
C HIS A 83 1.22 -6.64 -7.17
N LEU A 84 0.88 -7.16 -8.35
CA LEU A 84 -0.23 -8.10 -8.49
C LEU A 84 0.07 -9.44 -7.80
N ASN A 85 1.31 -9.94 -7.93
CA ASN A 85 1.73 -11.16 -7.25
C ASN A 85 1.68 -10.97 -5.73
N VAL A 86 2.15 -9.83 -5.22
CA VAL A 86 2.09 -9.51 -3.79
C VAL A 86 0.65 -9.36 -3.31
N ALA A 87 -0.23 -8.70 -4.07
CA ALA A 87 -1.64 -8.57 -3.70
C ALA A 87 -2.33 -9.94 -3.62
N ASN A 88 -2.06 -10.83 -4.58
CA ASN A 88 -2.56 -12.21 -4.55
C ASN A 88 -1.99 -13.01 -3.37
N LEU A 89 -0.72 -12.78 -3.02
CA LEU A 89 -0.12 -13.43 -1.85
C LEU A 89 -0.79 -12.95 -0.55
N LEU A 90 -1.02 -11.65 -0.39
CA LEU A 90 -1.73 -11.12 0.78
C LEU A 90 -3.16 -11.64 0.88
N ASP A 91 -3.86 -11.78 -0.26
CA ASP A 91 -5.17 -12.43 -0.31
C ASP A 91 -5.09 -13.88 0.18
N SER A 92 -4.13 -14.66 -0.30
CA SER A 92 -3.91 -16.04 0.17
C SER A 92 -3.52 -16.12 1.64
N ILE A 93 -2.68 -15.20 2.13
CA ILE A 93 -2.35 -15.09 3.55
C ILE A 93 -3.63 -14.83 4.35
N SER A 94 -4.48 -13.89 3.92
CA SER A 94 -5.72 -13.54 4.64
C SER A 94 -6.72 -14.68 4.81
N LYS A 95 -6.56 -15.75 4.01
CA LYS A 95 -7.39 -16.95 4.01
C LYS A 95 -6.79 -18.12 4.79
N LEU A 96 -5.60 -17.95 5.37
CA LEU A 96 -4.99 -18.98 6.21
C LEU A 96 -5.87 -19.28 7.44
N PRO A 97 -5.81 -20.52 7.98
CA PRO A 97 -6.64 -20.91 9.11
C PRO A 97 -6.47 -19.98 10.31
N HIS A 98 -7.60 -19.59 10.90
CA HIS A 98 -7.62 -18.76 12.10
C HIS A 98 -6.79 -19.40 13.23
N VAL A 99 -5.94 -18.60 13.86
CA VAL A 99 -5.20 -18.99 15.06
C VAL A 99 -5.83 -18.26 16.24
N ASP A 100 -6.63 -18.99 17.01
CA ASP A 100 -7.30 -18.44 18.18
C ASP A 100 -6.29 -18.23 19.32
N ARG A 101 -6.02 -16.97 19.64
CA ARG A 101 -5.26 -16.58 20.85
C ARG A 101 -6.14 -15.87 21.88
N THR A 102 -7.48 -15.95 21.77
CA THR A 102 -8.41 -15.28 22.69
C THR A 102 -8.07 -15.65 24.15
N GLY A 103 -7.81 -14.62 24.96
CA GLY A 103 -7.44 -14.77 26.37
C GLY A 103 -5.95 -14.74 26.71
N ARG A 104 -5.03 -14.71 25.73
CA ARG A 104 -3.58 -14.50 25.94
C ARG A 104 -3.11 -13.34 25.08
N ASP A 105 -3.06 -12.14 25.67
CA ASP A 105 -2.52 -10.92 25.05
C ASP A 105 -2.96 -10.74 23.58
N SER A 106 -4.26 -10.42 23.39
CA SER A 106 -4.84 -10.10 22.08
C SER A 106 -3.89 -9.18 21.30
N LEU A 107 -3.45 -9.63 20.12
CA LEU A 107 -2.42 -8.96 19.32
C LEU A 107 -2.85 -7.53 18.95
N GLU A 108 -4.17 -7.32 18.80
CA GLU A 108 -4.83 -6.03 18.61
C GLU A 108 -6.36 -6.20 18.71
N ILE A 109 -7.05 -5.12 19.04
CA ILE A 109 -8.51 -5.06 18.94
C ILE A 109 -8.85 -4.36 17.61
N THR A 110 -9.67 -4.99 16.78
CA THR A 110 -10.05 -4.49 15.46
C THR A 110 -11.51 -4.03 15.49
N MET A 111 -11.78 -2.87 14.89
CA MET A 111 -13.14 -2.42 14.63
C MET A 111 -13.51 -2.78 13.19
N ASP A 112 -14.57 -3.58 13.02
CA ASP A 112 -15.03 -3.98 11.69
C ASP A 112 -15.79 -2.86 10.96
N GLY A 113 -16.22 -3.11 9.73
CA GLY A 113 -16.96 -2.16 8.91
C GLY A 113 -18.34 -1.73 9.46
N THR A 114 -18.81 -2.37 10.53
CA THR A 114 -20.05 -2.02 11.25
C THR A 114 -19.81 -1.20 12.51
N GLY A 115 -18.54 -0.96 12.86
CA GLY A 115 -18.16 -0.34 14.13
C GLY A 115 -18.08 -1.34 15.29
N THR A 116 -18.16 -2.64 15.02
CA THR A 116 -18.08 -3.65 16.07
C THR A 116 -16.62 -3.92 16.40
N VAL A 117 -16.30 -3.78 17.69
CA VAL A 117 -14.98 -4.00 18.25
C VAL A 117 -14.84 -5.49 18.58
N ARG A 118 -13.90 -6.19 17.94
CA ARG A 118 -13.62 -7.62 18.14
C ARG A 118 -12.12 -7.88 18.25
N ASP A 119 -11.76 -9.07 18.75
CA ASP A 119 -10.38 -9.55 18.68
C ASP A 119 -9.94 -9.69 17.21
N SER A 120 -8.69 -9.32 16.96
CA SER A 120 -8.09 -9.45 15.63
C SER A 120 -7.88 -10.93 15.28
N GLU A 121 -8.28 -11.28 14.08
CA GLU A 121 -7.95 -12.56 13.45
C GLU A 121 -6.60 -12.42 12.74
N LEU A 122 -5.59 -13.14 13.23
CA LEU A 122 -4.17 -12.99 12.83
C LEU A 122 -3.96 -12.85 11.32
N TRP A 123 -4.63 -13.67 10.52
CA TRP A 123 -4.41 -13.65 9.07
C TRP A 123 -5.43 -12.77 8.34
N GLN A 124 -6.71 -12.88 8.70
CA GLN A 124 -7.76 -12.13 8.02
C GLN A 124 -7.58 -10.62 8.15
N ASP A 125 -7.14 -10.13 9.31
CA ASP A 125 -7.03 -8.70 9.57
C ASP A 125 -5.66 -8.11 9.22
N LEU A 126 -4.67 -8.96 8.88
CA LEU A 126 -3.27 -8.58 8.64
C LEU A 126 -2.77 -7.55 9.69
N PRO A 127 -2.74 -7.92 10.98
CA PRO A 127 -2.39 -7.01 12.06
C PRO A 127 -1.03 -6.40 11.81
N ARG A 128 -0.87 -5.12 12.16
CA ARG A 128 0.31 -4.28 11.84
C ARG A 128 0.56 -3.96 10.38
N PHE A 129 0.14 -4.77 9.40
CA PHE A 129 0.49 -4.54 7.99
C PHE A 129 0.07 -3.14 7.52
N TRP A 130 -1.20 -2.78 7.74
CA TRP A 130 -1.72 -1.47 7.32
C TRP A 130 -1.10 -0.30 8.11
N ASN A 131 -0.73 -0.53 9.36
CA ASN A 131 -0.03 0.45 10.18
C ASN A 131 1.38 0.68 9.62
N LEU A 132 2.16 -0.37 9.39
CA LEU A 132 3.50 -0.28 8.79
C LEU A 132 3.46 0.30 7.38
N PHE A 133 2.47 -0.09 6.59
CA PHE A 133 2.23 0.45 5.24
C PHE A 133 1.94 1.96 5.29
N SER A 134 1.13 2.41 6.26
CA SER A 134 0.84 3.82 6.50
C SER A 134 1.99 4.57 7.20
N ASP A 135 2.80 3.90 8.00
CA ASP A 135 3.96 4.49 8.66
C ASP A 135 5.08 4.73 7.65
N TYR A 136 5.19 3.89 6.62
CA TYR A 136 6.07 4.17 5.50
C TYR A 136 5.74 5.50 4.84
N TRP A 137 4.44 5.84 4.74
CA TRP A 137 4.02 7.16 4.30
C TRP A 137 4.58 8.28 5.18
N HIS A 138 4.61 8.11 6.51
CA HIS A 138 5.21 9.06 7.46
C HIS A 138 6.75 9.01 7.59
N SER A 139 7.40 7.99 7.03
CA SER A 139 8.86 7.80 7.12
C SER A 139 9.65 8.80 6.26
N LEU A 140 10.97 8.92 6.48
CA LEU A 140 11.82 9.77 5.61
C LEU A 140 11.91 9.25 4.16
N ALA A 141 11.59 7.97 3.95
CA ALA A 141 11.62 7.34 2.63
C ALA A 141 10.32 7.61 1.84
N GLY A 142 9.17 7.60 2.51
CA GLY A 142 7.85 7.90 1.92
C GLY A 142 7.49 9.38 1.91
N TRP A 143 7.83 10.12 2.98
CA TRP A 143 7.46 11.53 3.15
C TRP A 143 8.54 12.49 2.61
N PRO A 144 8.24 13.38 1.64
CA PRO A 144 9.22 14.29 1.05
C PRO A 144 9.81 15.34 2.02
N TYR A 145 9.06 15.77 3.04
CA TYR A 145 9.48 16.74 4.09
C TYR A 145 10.70 16.30 4.90
N SER A 146 10.90 14.99 4.96
CA SER A 146 11.95 14.34 5.71
C SER A 146 13.23 14.18 4.89
N ARG A 147 13.19 14.51 3.59
CA ARG A 147 14.38 14.52 2.73
C ARG A 147 15.07 15.88 2.86
N PRO A 148 16.39 15.93 3.08
CA PRO A 148 17.15 17.16 2.93
C PRO A 148 16.90 17.74 1.54
N GLU A 149 16.85 19.07 1.44
CA GLU A 149 16.57 19.88 0.22
C GLU A 149 17.34 19.44 -1.05
N ILE A 150 18.39 18.64 -0.89
CA ILE A 150 19.32 18.11 -1.89
C ILE A 150 18.66 17.19 -2.94
N ARG A 151 17.44 16.65 -2.71
CA ARG A 151 16.77 15.74 -3.68
C ARG A 151 15.59 16.34 -4.45
N ALA A 152 15.34 17.65 -4.35
CA ALA A 152 14.28 18.30 -5.13
C ALA A 152 14.50 18.20 -6.67
N GLU A 153 15.72 17.87 -7.12
CA GLU A 153 16.04 17.63 -8.54
C GLU A 153 15.62 16.24 -9.05
N GLU A 154 15.35 15.28 -8.16
CA GLU A 154 14.84 13.93 -8.52
C GLU A 154 13.31 13.97 -8.57
N GLY A 155 12.75 14.52 -9.64
CA GLY A 155 11.33 14.87 -9.83
C GLY A 155 10.25 13.79 -9.65
N ALA A 156 10.56 12.57 -9.18
CA ALA A 156 9.57 11.57 -8.79
C ALA A 156 10.08 10.70 -7.63
N ASN A 157 9.33 10.66 -6.52
CA ASN A 157 9.57 9.68 -5.47
C ASN A 157 8.99 8.32 -5.92
N SER A 158 9.82 7.49 -6.54
CA SER A 158 9.42 6.18 -7.08
C SER A 158 8.79 5.29 -6.00
N ALA A 159 9.34 5.27 -4.78
CA ALA A 159 8.78 4.53 -3.66
C ALA A 159 7.36 5.02 -3.31
N TRP A 160 7.13 6.33 -3.31
CA TRP A 160 5.80 6.91 -3.11
C TRP A 160 4.82 6.57 -4.25
N THR A 161 5.29 6.57 -5.49
CA THR A 161 4.45 6.16 -6.62
C THR A 161 4.13 4.66 -6.54
N ASN A 162 5.10 3.83 -6.15
CA ASN A 162 4.96 2.38 -6.04
C ASN A 162 3.99 1.99 -4.93
N ILE A 163 4.08 2.60 -3.75
CA ILE A 163 3.14 2.31 -2.65
C ILE A 163 1.70 2.68 -3.04
N ASN A 164 1.51 3.79 -3.76
CA ASN A 164 0.19 4.20 -4.27
C ASN A 164 -0.32 3.30 -5.38
N SER A 165 0.56 2.82 -6.26
CA SER A 165 0.21 1.83 -7.29
C SER A 165 -0.30 0.54 -6.63
N PHE A 166 0.42 0.04 -5.64
CA PHE A 166 0.00 -1.15 -4.89
C PHE A 166 -1.32 -0.93 -4.15
N ALA A 167 -1.46 0.18 -3.43
CA ALA A 167 -2.69 0.53 -2.72
C ALA A 167 -3.90 0.61 -3.67
N ALA A 168 -3.72 1.17 -4.88
CA ALA A 168 -4.76 1.22 -5.88
C ALA A 168 -5.13 -0.17 -6.43
N ILE A 169 -4.16 -1.06 -6.65
CA ILE A 169 -4.39 -2.45 -7.07
C ILE A 169 -5.21 -3.19 -6.02
N VAL A 170 -4.81 -3.06 -4.75
CA VAL A 170 -5.48 -3.72 -3.63
C VAL A 170 -6.87 -3.14 -3.38
N PHE A 171 -7.06 -1.83 -3.54
CA PHE A 171 -8.37 -1.21 -3.46
C PHE A 171 -9.36 -1.73 -4.53
N MET A 172 -8.83 -2.19 -5.67
CA MET A 172 -9.63 -2.73 -6.77
C MET A 172 -9.90 -4.23 -6.68
N SER A 173 -9.17 -4.97 -5.85
CA SER A 173 -9.17 -6.43 -5.93
C SER A 173 -8.80 -7.13 -4.62
N GLY A 174 -9.20 -8.40 -4.51
CA GLY A 174 -8.93 -9.21 -3.33
C GLY A 174 -9.84 -8.85 -2.14
N PRO A 175 -9.44 -9.23 -0.92
CA PRO A 175 -10.28 -9.12 0.29
C PRO A 175 -10.38 -7.68 0.81
N PHE A 176 -9.59 -6.77 0.22
CA PHE A 176 -9.46 -5.37 0.60
C PHE A 176 -10.17 -4.42 -0.38
N ALA A 177 -10.88 -4.97 -1.37
CA ALA A 177 -11.57 -4.21 -2.38
C ALA A 177 -12.58 -3.24 -1.75
N GLY A 178 -12.50 -1.96 -2.13
CA GLY A 178 -13.39 -0.92 -1.59
C GLY A 178 -13.15 -0.55 -0.11
N MET A 179 -12.05 -1.02 0.52
CA MET A 179 -11.75 -0.68 1.91
C MET A 179 -11.74 0.85 2.12
N PRO A 180 -12.48 1.35 3.13
CA PRO A 180 -12.52 2.77 3.44
C PRO A 180 -11.15 3.43 3.62
N LEU A 181 -10.23 2.75 4.32
CA LEU A 181 -8.88 3.25 4.56
C LEU A 181 -8.15 3.57 3.24
N LEU A 182 -8.19 2.64 2.28
CA LEU A 182 -7.53 2.79 0.98
C LEU A 182 -8.25 3.79 0.07
N GLY A 183 -9.59 3.83 0.10
CA GLY A 183 -10.35 4.84 -0.64
C GLY A 183 -10.12 6.26 -0.12
N ASP A 184 -10.08 6.45 1.20
CA ASP A 184 -9.77 7.72 1.85
C ASP A 184 -8.32 8.14 1.54
N TRP A 185 -7.37 7.20 1.56
CA TRP A 185 -5.99 7.42 1.10
C TRP A 185 -5.96 7.88 -0.35
N GLY A 186 -6.59 7.16 -1.29
CA GLY A 186 -6.59 7.54 -2.71
C GLY A 186 -7.16 8.93 -2.95
N CYS A 187 -8.26 9.28 -2.26
CA CYS A 187 -8.83 10.62 -2.31
C CYS A 187 -7.87 11.68 -1.76
N TYR A 188 -7.17 11.39 -0.66
CA TYR A 188 -6.16 12.27 -0.09
C TYR A 188 -5.02 12.55 -1.08
N VAL A 189 -4.50 11.53 -1.76
CA VAL A 189 -3.38 11.66 -2.71
C VAL A 189 -3.80 12.47 -3.93
N VAL A 190 -4.98 12.18 -4.49
CA VAL A 190 -5.55 12.94 -5.61
C VAL A 190 -5.79 14.40 -5.21
N LYS A 191 -6.20 14.69 -3.98
CA LYS A 191 -6.33 16.06 -3.49
C LYS A 191 -4.97 16.75 -3.36
N LYS A 192 -4.00 16.12 -2.69
CA LYS A 192 -2.70 16.75 -2.40
C LYS A 192 -1.88 17.09 -3.64
N ALA A 193 -2.06 16.35 -4.72
CA ALA A 193 -1.49 16.68 -6.04
C ALA A 193 -2.10 17.95 -6.69
N THR A 194 -3.22 18.48 -6.18
CA THR A 194 -3.84 19.73 -6.67
C THR A 194 -3.51 20.94 -5.81
N LYS A 195 -3.42 20.75 -4.50
CA LYS A 195 -3.10 21.79 -3.51
C LYS A 195 -2.24 21.17 -2.43
N SER A 196 -0.94 21.33 -2.59
CA SER A 196 0.00 21.00 -1.52
C SER A 196 0.31 22.27 -0.74
N ASP A 197 -0.07 22.27 0.53
CA ASP A 197 0.19 23.39 1.44
C ASP A 197 1.68 23.50 1.83
N TYR A 198 2.47 22.47 1.53
CA TYR A 198 3.83 22.29 2.05
C TYR A 198 4.85 21.70 1.07
N GLU A 199 4.46 21.19 -0.12
CA GLU A 199 5.34 20.44 -1.03
C GLU A 199 5.23 20.89 -2.49
N PRO A 200 6.23 20.61 -3.35
CA PRO A 200 6.05 20.66 -4.79
C PRO A 200 4.97 19.65 -5.19
N ILE A 201 3.89 20.12 -5.82
CA ILE A 201 2.81 19.27 -6.34
C ILE A 201 3.33 18.15 -7.26
N GLU A 202 4.51 18.34 -7.84
CA GLU A 202 5.20 17.41 -8.74
C GLU A 202 5.54 16.06 -8.10
N SER A 203 5.76 16.00 -6.78
CA SER A 203 6.01 14.74 -6.08
C SER A 203 4.75 13.85 -5.99
N HIS A 204 3.57 14.47 -6.03
CA HIS A 204 2.28 13.80 -5.83
C HIS A 204 1.55 13.49 -7.13
N ILE A 205 1.79 14.26 -8.19
CA ILE A 205 1.12 14.10 -9.49
C ILE A 205 1.27 12.66 -10.04
N PRO A 206 2.47 12.03 -10.04
CA PRO A 206 2.61 10.64 -10.48
C PRO A 206 1.80 9.65 -9.62
N SER A 207 1.77 9.85 -8.31
CA SER A 207 1.00 9.01 -7.37
C SER A 207 -0.51 9.16 -7.57
N ALA A 208 -1.00 10.39 -7.80
CA ALA A 208 -2.39 10.61 -8.17
C ALA A 208 -2.73 9.95 -9.51
N ALA A 209 -1.79 9.98 -10.47
CA ALA A 209 -1.98 9.39 -11.79
C ALA A 209 -2.15 7.87 -11.71
N VAL A 210 -1.35 7.17 -10.89
CA VAL A 210 -1.54 5.72 -10.73
C VAL A 210 -2.88 5.37 -10.10
N TRP A 211 -3.35 6.13 -9.09
CA TRP A 211 -4.69 5.94 -8.52
C TRP A 211 -5.80 6.09 -9.56
N LEU A 212 -5.76 7.15 -10.38
CA LEU A 212 -6.82 7.38 -11.36
C LEU A 212 -6.74 6.45 -12.57
N ARG A 213 -5.55 5.96 -12.93
CA ARG A 213 -5.39 4.94 -13.99
C ARG A 213 -5.91 3.58 -13.55
N ILE A 214 -5.59 3.16 -12.33
CA ILE A 214 -5.89 1.82 -11.82
C ILE A 214 -7.32 1.75 -11.27
N ALA A 215 -7.71 2.74 -10.46
CA ALA A 215 -8.92 2.71 -9.65
C ALA A 215 -9.83 3.91 -9.86
N GLY A 216 -9.63 4.71 -10.91
CA GLY A 216 -10.24 6.04 -11.01
C GLY A 216 -11.76 6.04 -10.96
N LYS A 217 -12.43 5.04 -11.54
CA LYS A 217 -13.90 4.94 -11.55
C LYS A 217 -14.43 4.55 -10.17
N GLU A 218 -13.86 3.51 -9.58
CA GLU A 218 -14.22 3.01 -8.26
C GLU A 218 -13.92 4.03 -7.16
N LEU A 219 -12.80 4.77 -7.28
CA LEU A 219 -12.45 5.88 -6.39
C LEU A 219 -13.42 7.05 -6.54
N GLY A 220 -13.85 7.37 -7.77
CA GLY A 220 -14.88 8.37 -8.03
C GLY A 220 -16.23 7.99 -7.42
N HIS A 221 -16.62 6.72 -7.59
CA HIS A 221 -17.82 6.17 -6.96
C HIS A 221 -17.74 6.22 -5.42
N PHE A 222 -16.63 5.73 -4.85
CA PHE A 222 -16.35 5.79 -3.42
C PHE A 222 -16.44 7.21 -2.87
N TYR A 223 -15.83 8.18 -3.57
CA TYR A 223 -15.90 9.59 -3.19
C TYR A 223 -17.34 10.08 -3.18
N SER A 224 -18.11 9.78 -4.24
CA SER A 224 -19.48 10.25 -4.38
C SER A 224 -20.42 9.72 -3.30
N THR A 225 -20.26 8.46 -2.88
CA THR A 225 -21.15 7.82 -1.90
C THR A 225 -20.80 8.18 -0.46
N ARG A 226 -19.50 8.29 -0.15
CA ARG A 226 -19.03 8.53 1.22
C ARG A 226 -19.06 10.01 1.61
N TYR A 227 -18.87 10.91 0.65
CA TYR A 227 -18.77 12.36 0.90
C TYR A 227 -19.97 13.15 0.35
N GLU A 228 -21.05 12.48 -0.07
CA GLU A 228 -22.27 13.12 -0.55
C GLU A 228 -22.81 14.13 0.47
N GLY A 229 -23.10 15.36 0.03
CA GLY A 229 -23.69 16.40 0.88
C GLY A 229 -22.76 17.04 1.92
N THR A 230 -21.48 16.66 1.98
CA THR A 230 -20.51 17.28 2.88
C THR A 230 -19.98 18.62 2.31
N LEU A 231 -20.00 19.69 3.12
CA LEU A 231 -19.54 21.06 2.75
C LEU A 231 -18.01 21.23 2.81
N MET A 232 -17.37 20.47 3.69
CA MET A 232 -15.98 20.03 3.52
C MET A 232 -16.14 18.89 2.52
N TRP A 233 -15.61 18.83 1.30
CA TRP A 233 -14.24 18.88 0.81
C TRP A 233 -14.35 19.30 -0.67
N GLU A 234 -13.31 19.90 -1.26
CA GLU A 234 -13.32 20.33 -2.68
C GLU A 234 -13.87 19.23 -3.60
N ARG A 235 -14.91 19.57 -4.37
CA ARG A 235 -15.65 18.59 -5.21
C ARG A 235 -14.69 17.92 -6.19
N TRP A 236 -14.98 16.67 -6.56
CA TRP A 236 -14.27 15.94 -7.62
C TRP A 236 -14.06 16.77 -8.90
N ASP A 237 -15.09 17.53 -9.31
CA ASP A 237 -15.00 18.48 -10.43
C ASP A 237 -14.00 19.62 -10.19
N GLY A 238 -13.88 20.10 -8.95
CA GLY A 238 -12.92 21.11 -8.54
C GLY A 238 -11.48 20.62 -8.66
N TRP A 239 -11.20 19.38 -8.21
CA TRP A 239 -9.89 18.75 -8.41
C TRP A 239 -9.55 18.59 -9.89
N ARG A 240 -10.52 18.13 -10.69
CA ARG A 240 -10.36 18.03 -12.16
C ARG A 240 -9.98 19.37 -12.79
N ASP A 241 -10.67 20.45 -12.41
CA ASP A 241 -10.42 21.77 -12.98
C ASP A 241 -9.06 22.33 -12.53
N GLU A 242 -8.62 21.98 -11.33
CA GLU A 242 -7.29 22.30 -10.83
C GLU A 242 -6.18 21.55 -11.59
N TYR A 243 -6.38 20.27 -11.90
CA TYR A 243 -5.45 19.54 -12.78
C TYR A 243 -5.37 20.14 -14.19
N LYS A 244 -6.50 20.61 -14.75
CA LYS A 244 -6.46 21.37 -16.02
C LYS A 244 -5.64 22.65 -15.89
N ARG A 245 -5.74 23.35 -14.75
CA ARG A 245 -4.94 24.55 -14.48
C ARG A 245 -3.45 24.20 -14.41
N ILE A 246 -3.08 23.16 -13.65
CA ILE A 246 -1.70 22.65 -13.53
C ILE A 246 -1.13 22.28 -14.90
N SER A 247 -1.90 21.56 -15.73
CA SER A 247 -1.45 21.15 -17.08
C SER A 247 -1.08 22.30 -18.02
N ARG A 248 -1.55 23.52 -17.73
CA ARG A 248 -1.30 24.75 -18.51
C ARG A 248 -0.29 25.67 -17.85
N SER A 249 0.14 25.35 -16.63
CA SER A 249 1.08 26.19 -15.89
C SER A 249 2.46 26.11 -16.55
N ASP A 250 3.25 27.16 -16.48
CA ASP A 250 4.63 27.21 -16.97
C ASP A 250 5.66 26.96 -15.85
N ILE A 251 5.22 26.99 -14.59
CA ILE A 251 6.05 26.77 -13.41
C ILE A 251 6.24 25.29 -13.05
N VAL A 252 5.45 24.40 -13.66
CA VAL A 252 5.44 22.95 -13.39
C VAL A 252 6.20 22.23 -14.49
N ASN A 253 7.00 21.23 -14.12
CA ASN A 253 7.72 20.38 -15.08
C ASN A 253 6.79 19.81 -16.18
N ILE A 254 7.26 19.72 -17.42
CA ILE A 254 6.50 19.20 -18.58
C ILE A 254 5.86 17.84 -18.32
N ASP A 255 6.57 16.89 -17.69
CA ASP A 255 6.06 15.54 -17.43
C ASP A 255 4.89 15.57 -16.45
N CYS A 256 4.98 16.44 -15.43
CA CYS A 256 3.90 16.66 -14.48
C CYS A 256 2.70 17.36 -15.10
N ARG A 257 2.90 18.24 -16.09
CA ARG A 257 1.80 18.88 -16.83
C ARG A 257 1.06 17.90 -17.73
N GLU A 258 1.79 17.02 -18.39
CA GLU A 258 1.20 15.94 -19.20
C GLU A 258 0.41 14.97 -18.32
N CYS A 259 0.98 14.57 -17.18
CA CYS A 259 0.26 13.76 -16.18
C CYS A 259 -0.99 14.49 -15.65
N ALA A 260 -0.92 15.79 -15.37
CA ALA A 260 -2.08 16.58 -14.93
C ALA A 260 -3.18 16.67 -16.01
N ALA A 261 -2.80 16.79 -17.28
CA ALA A 261 -3.76 16.76 -18.38
C ALA A 261 -4.48 15.40 -18.46
N GLU A 262 -3.73 14.31 -18.30
CA GLU A 262 -4.27 12.96 -18.26
C GLU A 262 -5.21 12.76 -17.06
N LEU A 263 -4.79 13.17 -15.86
CA LEU A 263 -5.59 13.13 -14.64
C LEU A 263 -6.94 13.81 -14.82
N ALA A 264 -6.95 15.03 -15.36
CA ALA A 264 -8.19 15.75 -15.67
C ALA A 264 -9.09 15.00 -16.67
N ALA A 265 -8.51 14.27 -17.62
CA ALA A 265 -9.25 13.45 -18.57
C ALA A 265 -9.81 12.17 -17.95
N LEU A 266 -9.05 11.50 -17.08
CA LEU A 266 -9.47 10.31 -16.33
C LEU A 266 -10.63 10.63 -15.39
N MET A 267 -10.52 11.71 -14.60
CA MET A 267 -11.57 12.13 -13.67
C MET A 267 -12.92 12.42 -14.34
N ARG A 268 -12.91 12.85 -15.60
CA ARG A 268 -14.14 13.08 -16.38
C ARG A 268 -14.87 11.78 -16.72
N ARG A 269 -14.16 10.66 -16.79
CA ARG A 269 -14.72 9.33 -17.14
C ARG A 269 -15.14 8.52 -15.91
N SER A 270 -14.74 8.97 -14.71
CA SER A 270 -14.93 8.29 -13.43
C SER A 270 -16.28 8.53 -12.75
N LEU A 271 -17.12 9.42 -13.29
CA LEU A 271 -18.46 9.75 -12.80
C LEU A 271 -19.52 9.36 -13.83
#